data_AF-A0A847ZFP5-F1
#
_entry.id   AF-A0A847ZFP5-F1
#
_cell.length_a   1.000
_cell.length_b   1.000
_cell.length_c   1.000
_cell.angle_alpha   90.00
_cell.angle_beta   90.00
_cell.angle_gamma   90.00
#
_symmetry.space_group_name_H-M   'P 1'
#
loop_
_entity.id
_entity.type
_entity.pdbx_description
1 polymer ?
#
loop_
_entity_poly.entity_id
_entity_poly.type
_entity_poly.pdbx_seq_one_letter_code
_entity_poly.pdbx_strand_id
1 'polypeptide(L)'
;MSTLPKDDCFYLARKAQALQLRAGFTEHLRRFFIQQGFLEVETPLRIPAPAPEEHIEPLPSGNWFLQTSPEICMKRLLAAGYPRIFQFCKCFRAGERGNRHLPEFSMLEWYALHCDYRKLMDQCEDLLISACRQMGRSGKIVWQNKTIRLSPPWERITVADAFSRYAPVSLPNALAGDRFDEVLVEHVEPNLGNDLPTFLFDYPAQMASLAKIKKDDPAVAERFELYIGGMEIANGFSELTDAREQRRRFEEALKAQAARHQVHYAMPEPFLASLENLPPCAGIALGLDRMIMILADTATIDDVIAFSPETL
;
A
#
# COMPACT_ATOMS: atom_id res chain seq x y z
N MET A 1 0.25 -35.97 -14.89
CA MET A 1 -1.15 -36.11 -14.47
C MET A 1 -1.20 -35.79 -12.99
N SER A 2 -1.33 -34.51 -12.63
CA SER A 2 -1.46 -34.12 -11.23
C SER A 2 -2.86 -34.52 -10.76
N THR A 3 -2.91 -35.16 -9.60
CA THR A 3 -4.15 -35.48 -8.93
C THR A 3 -4.76 -34.17 -8.43
N LEU A 4 -5.68 -33.59 -9.20
CA LEU A 4 -6.62 -32.61 -8.65
C LEU A 4 -7.21 -33.24 -7.37
N PRO A 5 -7.07 -32.62 -6.19
CA PRO A 5 -7.59 -33.20 -4.98
C PRO A 5 -9.11 -33.35 -5.13
N LYS A 6 -9.64 -34.51 -4.73
CA LYS A 6 -11.08 -34.87 -4.84
C LYS A 6 -12.03 -33.89 -4.14
N ASP A 7 -11.51 -32.91 -3.40
CA ASP A 7 -12.24 -31.95 -2.56
C ASP A 7 -12.20 -30.49 -3.07
N ASP A 8 -11.71 -30.23 -4.28
CA ASP A 8 -11.57 -28.86 -4.81
C ASP A 8 -12.88 -28.05 -4.77
N CYS A 9 -14.01 -28.68 -5.12
CA CYS A 9 -15.33 -28.06 -5.02
C CYS A 9 -15.68 -27.60 -3.59
N PHE A 10 -15.28 -28.35 -2.56
CA PHE A 10 -15.54 -27.98 -1.17
C PHE A 10 -14.66 -26.79 -0.75
N TYR A 11 -13.38 -26.80 -1.13
CA TYR A 11 -12.48 -25.67 -0.85
C TYR A 11 -12.93 -24.39 -1.53
N LEU A 12 -13.31 -24.45 -2.81
CA LEU A 12 -13.85 -23.30 -3.54
C LEU A 12 -15.17 -22.80 -2.92
N ALA A 13 -16.06 -23.70 -2.52
CA ALA A 13 -17.33 -23.33 -1.88
C ALA A 13 -17.13 -22.58 -0.54
N ARG A 14 -16.11 -22.95 0.25
CA ARG A 14 -15.80 -22.27 1.52
C ARG A 14 -15.38 -20.80 1.35
N LYS A 15 -14.88 -20.42 0.18
CA LYS A 15 -14.47 -19.04 -0.11
C LYS A 15 -15.64 -18.10 -0.44
N ALA A 16 -16.85 -18.64 -0.65
CA ALA A 16 -18.00 -17.86 -1.13
C ALA A 16 -18.28 -16.61 -0.28
N GLN A 17 -18.23 -16.73 1.05
CA GLN A 17 -18.46 -15.60 1.95
C GLN A 17 -17.39 -14.50 1.78
N ALA A 18 -16.11 -14.87 1.73
CA ALA A 18 -15.01 -13.91 1.54
C ALA A 18 -15.06 -13.24 0.16
N LEU A 19 -15.44 -13.98 -0.88
CA LEU A 19 -15.59 -13.43 -2.24
C LEU A 19 -16.79 -12.48 -2.35
N GLN A 20 -17.92 -12.79 -1.71
CA GLN A 20 -19.06 -11.88 -1.61
C GLN A 20 -18.70 -10.61 -0.83
N LEU A 21 -17.94 -10.76 0.26
CA LEU A 21 -17.43 -9.66 1.07
C LEU A 21 -16.54 -8.74 0.24
N ARG A 22 -15.61 -9.32 -0.52
CA ARG A 22 -14.74 -8.61 -1.46
C ARG A 22 -15.53 -7.82 -2.49
N ALA A 23 -16.53 -8.45 -3.12
CA ALA A 23 -17.35 -7.81 -4.14
C ALA A 23 -18.09 -6.59 -3.56
N GLY A 24 -18.78 -6.77 -2.43
CA GLY A 24 -19.53 -5.68 -1.78
C GLY A 24 -18.63 -4.56 -1.25
N PHE A 25 -17.48 -4.89 -0.67
CA PHE A 25 -16.50 -3.91 -0.22
C PHE A 25 -15.97 -3.08 -1.39
N THR A 26 -15.53 -3.74 -2.46
CA THR A 26 -15.00 -3.07 -3.68
C THR A 26 -16.05 -2.18 -4.34
N GLU A 27 -17.30 -2.64 -4.42
CA GLU A 27 -18.41 -1.83 -4.92
C GLU A 27 -18.61 -0.56 -4.09
N HIS A 28 -18.60 -0.67 -2.76
CA HIS A 28 -18.76 0.48 -1.88
C HIS A 28 -17.61 1.48 -2.01
N LEU A 29 -16.37 0.99 -2.02
CA LEU A 29 -15.19 1.83 -2.21
C LEU A 29 -15.30 2.62 -3.52
N ARG A 30 -15.67 1.96 -4.63
CA ARG A 30 -15.90 2.63 -5.93
C ARG A 30 -16.97 3.73 -5.81
N ARG A 31 -18.11 3.44 -5.19
CA ARG A 31 -19.19 4.43 -5.00
C ARG A 31 -18.74 5.63 -4.18
N PHE A 32 -17.94 5.42 -3.12
CA PHE A 32 -17.40 6.50 -2.29
C PHE A 32 -16.59 7.50 -3.11
N PHE A 33 -15.67 7.01 -3.95
CA PHE A 33 -14.84 7.87 -4.80
C PHE A 33 -15.66 8.61 -5.86
N ILE A 34 -16.57 7.91 -6.55
CA ILE A 34 -17.45 8.52 -7.55
C ILE A 34 -18.30 9.65 -6.94
N GLN A 35 -18.85 9.42 -5.75
CA GLN A 35 -19.65 10.44 -5.03
C GLN A 35 -18.82 11.67 -4.62
N GLN A 36 -17.50 11.51 -4.46
CA GLN A 36 -16.57 12.60 -4.15
C GLN A 36 -15.93 13.24 -5.40
N GLY A 37 -16.39 12.85 -6.60
CA GLY A 37 -15.93 13.41 -7.87
C GLY A 37 -14.55 12.93 -8.30
N PHE A 38 -14.09 11.78 -7.80
CA PHE A 38 -12.90 11.13 -8.32
C PHE A 38 -13.23 10.40 -9.63
N LEU A 39 -12.29 10.43 -10.57
CA LEU A 39 -12.38 9.67 -11.82
C LEU A 39 -11.72 8.28 -11.65
N GLU A 40 -12.47 7.21 -11.93
CA GLU A 40 -11.88 5.87 -12.06
C GLU A 40 -11.06 5.82 -13.35
N VAL A 41 -9.80 5.42 -13.25
CA VAL A 41 -8.89 5.28 -14.40
C VAL A 41 -8.34 3.87 -14.48
N GLU A 42 -7.87 3.48 -15.66
CA GLU A 42 -7.14 2.23 -15.88
C GLU A 42 -5.80 2.53 -16.54
N THR A 43 -4.74 1.91 -16.05
CA THR A 43 -3.37 2.01 -16.57
C THR A 43 -2.84 0.64 -16.99
N PRO A 44 -1.83 0.57 -17.89
CA PRO A 44 -1.31 -0.71 -18.35
C PRO A 44 -0.71 -1.56 -17.22
N LEU A 45 -1.05 -2.85 -17.18
CA LEU A 45 -0.42 -3.81 -16.25
C LEU A 45 1.02 -4.17 -16.68
N ARG A 46 1.33 -4.06 -17.98
CA ARG A 46 2.65 -4.34 -18.54
C ARG A 46 3.31 -3.04 -18.98
N ILE A 47 4.42 -2.69 -18.36
CA ILE A 47 5.11 -1.41 -18.51
C ILE A 47 6.59 -1.61 -18.91
N PRO A 48 7.18 -0.69 -19.67
CA PRO A 48 8.58 -0.82 -20.11
C PRO A 48 9.58 -0.60 -18.98
N ALA A 49 9.20 0.18 -17.96
CA ALA A 49 10.05 0.53 -16.83
C ALA A 49 9.16 0.76 -15.59
N PRO A 50 9.29 -0.05 -14.52
CA PRO A 50 8.68 0.24 -13.23
C PRO A 50 9.37 1.40 -12.50
N ALA A 51 8.78 1.86 -11.40
CA ALA A 51 9.47 2.77 -10.48
C ALA A 51 10.60 2.02 -9.77
N PRO A 52 11.85 2.52 -9.81
CA PRO A 52 12.92 1.98 -8.99
C PRO A 52 12.63 2.10 -7.49
N GLU A 53 12.72 0.99 -6.77
CA GLU A 53 12.52 0.90 -5.33
C GLU A 53 13.43 -0.21 -4.77
N GLU A 54 14.14 0.03 -3.68
CA GLU A 54 15.24 -0.83 -3.22
C GLU A 54 14.81 -2.26 -2.84
N HIS A 55 13.62 -2.43 -2.30
CA HIS A 55 13.10 -3.67 -1.74
C HIS A 55 12.03 -4.35 -2.60
N ILE A 56 11.57 -3.71 -3.68
CA ILE A 56 10.58 -4.27 -4.60
C ILE A 56 11.26 -4.77 -5.89
N GLU A 57 11.16 -6.08 -6.13
CA GLU A 57 11.63 -6.69 -7.37
C GLU A 57 10.48 -6.87 -8.39
N PRO A 58 10.55 -6.24 -9.58
CA PRO A 58 9.51 -6.36 -10.60
C PRO A 58 9.60 -7.70 -11.37
N LEU A 59 8.45 -8.24 -11.76
CA LEU A 59 8.38 -9.47 -12.56
C LEU A 59 8.56 -9.17 -14.07
N PRO A 60 9.55 -9.78 -14.77
CA PRO A 60 9.73 -9.62 -16.20
C PRO A 60 8.57 -10.18 -17.03
N SER A 61 8.27 -9.52 -18.16
CA SER A 61 7.24 -9.90 -19.14
C SER A 61 7.76 -9.65 -20.56
N GLY A 62 8.61 -10.56 -21.04
CA GLY A 62 9.40 -10.36 -22.26
C GLY A 62 10.45 -9.28 -22.04
N ASN A 63 10.48 -8.28 -22.92
CA ASN A 63 11.39 -7.13 -22.77
C ASN A 63 10.83 -6.02 -21.85
N TRP A 64 9.64 -6.22 -21.28
CA TRP A 64 8.93 -5.28 -20.39
C TRP A 64 8.73 -5.94 -19.01
N PHE A 65 7.97 -5.30 -18.12
CA PHE A 65 7.72 -5.75 -16.76
C PHE A 65 6.23 -5.70 -16.44
N LEU A 66 5.78 -6.53 -15.51
CA LEU A 66 4.50 -6.34 -14.84
C LEU A 66 4.63 -5.24 -13.79
N GLN A 67 3.65 -4.37 -13.68
CA GLN A 67 3.70 -3.21 -12.78
C GLN A 67 3.71 -3.65 -11.30
N THR A 68 4.59 -3.03 -10.52
CA THR A 68 4.65 -3.20 -9.05
C THR A 68 3.65 -2.28 -8.35
N SER A 69 3.26 -1.19 -9.02
CA SER A 69 2.21 -0.23 -8.68
C SER A 69 1.86 0.60 -9.93
N PRO A 70 0.60 1.07 -10.10
CA PRO A 70 0.19 2.02 -11.15
C PRO A 70 0.68 3.47 -10.91
N GLU A 71 1.34 3.75 -9.79
CA GLU A 71 1.73 5.07 -9.30
C GLU A 71 2.34 5.99 -10.38
N ILE A 72 3.33 5.50 -11.14
CA ILE A 72 4.00 6.33 -12.16
C ILE A 72 3.04 6.77 -13.27
N CYS A 73 2.07 5.92 -13.63
CA CYS A 73 1.08 6.26 -14.64
C CYS A 73 0.04 7.23 -14.09
N MET A 74 -0.39 7.01 -12.85
CA MET A 74 -1.40 7.84 -12.19
C MET A 74 -0.86 9.25 -11.92
N LYS A 75 0.38 9.41 -11.44
CA LYS A 75 1.00 10.74 -11.27
C LYS A 75 1.17 11.50 -12.58
N ARG A 76 1.39 10.81 -13.70
CA ARG A 76 1.42 11.47 -15.03
C ARG A 76 0.05 12.03 -15.42
N LEU A 77 -1.04 11.37 -15.03
CA LEU A 77 -2.39 11.92 -15.20
C LEU A 77 -2.57 13.16 -14.31
N LEU A 78 -2.09 13.14 -13.06
CA LEU A 78 -2.12 14.35 -12.22
C LEU A 78 -1.36 15.51 -12.87
N ALA A 79 -0.16 15.26 -13.39
CA ALA A 79 0.64 16.26 -14.10
C ALA A 79 -0.06 16.78 -15.38
N ALA A 80 -0.90 15.96 -16.01
CA ALA A 80 -1.76 16.36 -17.13
C ALA A 80 -3.02 17.14 -16.70
N GLY A 81 -3.22 17.36 -15.40
CA GLY A 81 -4.31 18.19 -14.86
C GLY A 81 -5.54 17.41 -14.37
N TYR A 82 -5.45 16.08 -14.23
CA TYR A 82 -6.54 15.29 -13.64
C TYR A 82 -6.51 15.46 -12.11
N PRO A 83 -7.51 16.13 -11.50
CA PRO A 83 -7.35 16.63 -10.13
C PRO A 83 -7.51 15.55 -9.06
N ARG A 84 -8.31 14.52 -9.32
CA ARG A 84 -8.69 13.47 -8.37
C ARG A 84 -8.98 12.18 -9.15
N ILE A 85 -8.17 11.15 -8.95
CA ILE A 85 -8.28 9.87 -9.66
C ILE A 85 -8.14 8.69 -8.71
N PHE A 86 -8.73 7.57 -9.05
CA PHE A 86 -8.52 6.29 -8.35
C PHE A 86 -8.49 5.13 -9.33
N GLN A 87 -7.88 4.02 -8.93
CA GLN A 87 -7.79 2.81 -9.72
C GLN A 87 -7.79 1.59 -8.82
N PHE A 88 -8.58 0.59 -9.20
CA PHE A 88 -8.40 -0.79 -8.74
C PHE A 88 -7.50 -1.52 -9.73
N CYS A 89 -6.43 -2.16 -9.27
CA CYS A 89 -5.53 -2.89 -10.17
C CYS A 89 -4.87 -4.10 -9.53
N LYS A 90 -4.24 -4.89 -10.39
CA LYS A 90 -3.26 -5.90 -10.00
C LYS A 90 -1.87 -5.30 -9.94
N CYS A 91 -1.14 -5.68 -8.91
CA CYS A 91 0.27 -5.38 -8.72
C CYS A 91 1.04 -6.69 -8.61
N PHE A 92 2.27 -6.66 -9.10
CA PHE A 92 3.11 -7.84 -9.28
C PHE A 92 4.48 -7.61 -8.67
N ARG A 93 4.89 -8.47 -7.73
CA ARG A 93 6.18 -8.36 -7.05
C ARG A 93 6.81 -9.74 -6.91
N ALA A 94 8.07 -9.86 -7.32
CA ALA A 94 8.81 -11.12 -7.22
C ALA A 94 9.18 -11.41 -5.76
N GLY A 95 9.21 -12.69 -5.38
CA GLY A 95 9.63 -13.12 -4.04
C GLY A 95 8.60 -12.92 -2.92
N GLU A 96 7.50 -12.20 -3.16
CA GLU A 96 6.45 -11.97 -2.15
C GLU A 96 5.46 -13.15 -2.08
N ARG A 97 5.76 -14.18 -1.28
CA ARG A 97 4.81 -15.26 -0.98
C ARG A 97 4.84 -15.66 0.49
N GLY A 98 3.67 -15.65 1.13
CA GLY A 98 3.47 -16.12 2.50
C GLY A 98 2.01 -16.05 2.91
N ASN A 99 1.71 -16.19 4.21
CA ASN A 99 0.32 -16.17 4.69
C ASN A 99 -0.40 -14.83 4.43
N ARG A 100 0.33 -13.73 4.23
CA ARG A 100 -0.21 -12.38 4.00
C ARG A 100 0.22 -11.78 2.66
N HIS A 101 0.89 -12.56 1.80
CA HIS A 101 1.55 -12.07 0.59
C HIS A 101 1.34 -13.02 -0.58
N LEU A 102 1.09 -12.43 -1.75
CA LEU A 102 0.98 -13.10 -3.04
C LEU A 102 1.85 -12.34 -4.05
N PRO A 103 2.45 -13.03 -5.03
CA PRO A 103 3.21 -12.37 -6.08
C PRO A 103 2.32 -11.57 -7.03
N GLU A 104 1.01 -11.88 -7.08
CA GLU A 104 -0.03 -11.07 -7.72
C GLU A 104 -1.09 -10.74 -6.66
N PHE A 105 -1.31 -9.46 -6.40
CA PHE A 105 -2.26 -8.98 -5.40
C PHE A 105 -3.03 -7.76 -5.92
N SER A 106 -4.11 -7.40 -5.21
CA SER A 106 -5.00 -6.33 -5.63
C SER A 106 -4.85 -5.10 -4.75
N MET A 107 -4.70 -3.96 -5.38
CA MET A 107 -4.64 -2.67 -4.71
C MET A 107 -5.75 -1.74 -5.19
N LEU A 108 -6.14 -0.85 -4.30
CA LEU A 108 -6.82 0.40 -4.62
C LEU A 108 -5.81 1.52 -4.42
N GLU A 109 -5.51 2.28 -5.47
CA GLU A 109 -4.74 3.53 -5.33
C GLU A 109 -5.59 4.73 -5.67
N TRP A 110 -5.38 5.85 -4.98
CA TRP A 110 -6.00 7.12 -5.33
C TRP A 110 -5.08 8.29 -5.04
N TYR A 111 -5.25 9.34 -5.85
CA TYR A 111 -4.38 10.51 -5.87
C TYR A 111 -5.22 11.77 -6.02
N ALA A 112 -4.80 12.84 -5.35
CA ALA A 112 -5.47 14.14 -5.39
C ALA A 112 -4.47 15.30 -5.43
N LEU A 113 -4.71 16.26 -6.33
CA LEU A 113 -4.02 17.55 -6.35
C LEU A 113 -4.42 18.40 -5.14
N HIS A 114 -3.48 19.24 -4.70
CA HIS A 114 -3.63 20.16 -3.57
C HIS A 114 -4.04 19.48 -2.25
N CYS A 115 -3.66 18.22 -2.12
CA CYS A 115 -3.84 17.36 -0.97
C CYS A 115 -2.49 17.11 -0.28
N ASP A 116 -2.53 16.77 1.01
CA ASP A 116 -1.37 16.32 1.77
C ASP A 116 -1.70 14.98 2.46
N TYR A 117 -0.66 14.34 2.99
CA TYR A 117 -0.78 13.06 3.69
C TYR A 117 -1.76 13.08 4.88
N ARG A 118 -2.00 14.23 5.54
CA ARG A 118 -2.95 14.32 6.65
C ARG A 118 -4.39 14.26 6.18
N LYS A 119 -4.71 15.00 5.11
CA LYS A 119 -6.01 14.90 4.45
C LYS A 119 -6.27 13.50 3.90
N LEU A 120 -5.23 12.80 3.42
CA LEU A 120 -5.36 11.39 3.02
C LEU A 120 -5.64 10.46 4.19
N MET A 121 -5.02 10.66 5.36
CA MET A 121 -5.38 9.90 6.56
C MET A 121 -6.87 10.09 6.92
N ASP A 122 -7.35 11.33 6.90
CA ASP A 122 -8.76 11.64 7.18
C ASP A 122 -9.70 11.00 6.14
N GLN A 123 -9.34 11.09 4.85
CA GLN A 123 -10.12 10.46 3.77
C GLN A 123 -10.13 8.92 3.87
N CYS A 124 -9.01 8.31 4.25
CA CYS A 124 -8.89 6.87 4.45
C CYS A 124 -9.73 6.39 5.64
N GLU A 125 -9.72 7.13 6.74
CA GLU A 125 -10.58 6.91 7.92
C GLU A 125 -12.07 6.94 7.51
N ASP A 126 -12.50 7.99 6.82
CA ASP A 126 -13.88 8.14 6.33
C ASP A 126 -14.31 7.02 5.37
N LEU A 127 -13.44 6.67 4.42
CA LEU A 127 -13.66 5.60 3.42
C LEU A 127 -13.95 4.27 4.11
N LEU A 128 -13.08 3.88 5.03
CA LEU A 128 -13.15 2.57 5.69
C LEU A 128 -14.28 2.49 6.71
N ILE A 129 -14.54 3.56 7.46
CA ILE A 129 -15.70 3.62 8.37
C ILE A 129 -16.99 3.51 7.57
N SER A 130 -17.11 4.26 6.47
CA SER A 130 -18.27 4.22 5.57
C SER A 130 -18.50 2.83 5.00
N ALA A 131 -17.43 2.18 4.51
CA ALA A 131 -17.50 0.83 3.96
C ALA A 131 -17.93 -0.21 5.01
N CYS A 132 -17.32 -0.19 6.20
CA CYS A 132 -17.69 -1.10 7.28
C CYS A 132 -19.14 -0.90 7.73
N ARG A 133 -19.60 0.35 7.82
CA ARG A 133 -20.99 0.68 8.14
C ARG A 133 -21.96 0.13 7.10
N GLN A 134 -21.68 0.32 5.81
CA GLN A 134 -22.54 -0.18 4.73
C GLN A 134 -22.66 -1.71 4.75
N MET A 135 -21.59 -2.39 5.16
CA MET A 135 -21.55 -3.86 5.27
C MET A 135 -22.19 -4.39 6.57
N GLY A 136 -22.91 -3.57 7.33
CA GLY A 136 -23.55 -3.96 8.58
C GLY A 136 -22.59 -4.16 9.74
N ARG A 137 -21.33 -3.69 9.62
CA ARG A 137 -20.27 -3.80 10.63
C ARG A 137 -20.01 -2.45 11.27
N SER A 138 -21.06 -1.89 11.87
CA SER A 138 -20.97 -0.58 12.51
C SER A 138 -20.19 -0.65 13.82
N GLY A 139 -19.13 0.15 13.90
CA GLY A 139 -18.44 0.49 15.16
C GLY A 139 -17.36 -0.50 15.62
N LYS A 140 -17.32 -1.73 15.12
CA LYS A 140 -16.26 -2.69 15.42
C LYS A 140 -16.13 -3.81 14.39
N ILE A 141 -14.95 -4.41 14.35
CA ILE A 141 -14.64 -5.67 13.65
C ILE A 141 -13.97 -6.64 14.63
N VAL A 142 -13.99 -7.93 14.29
CA VAL A 142 -13.30 -8.97 15.04
C VAL A 142 -12.15 -9.48 14.19
N TRP A 143 -10.97 -9.57 14.79
CA TRP A 143 -9.76 -10.06 14.16
C TRP A 143 -8.97 -10.92 15.15
N GLN A 144 -8.79 -12.20 14.86
CA GLN A 144 -7.97 -13.13 15.66
C GLN A 144 -8.34 -13.10 17.16
N ASN A 145 -9.64 -13.19 17.45
CA ASN A 145 -10.23 -13.09 18.81
C ASN A 145 -10.13 -11.71 19.49
N LYS A 146 -9.62 -10.68 18.82
CA LYS A 146 -9.61 -9.30 19.32
C LYS A 146 -10.76 -8.51 18.71
N THR A 147 -11.36 -7.64 19.50
CA THR A 147 -12.35 -6.66 19.01
C THR A 147 -11.64 -5.35 18.73
N ILE A 148 -11.63 -4.93 17.48
CA ILE A 148 -11.06 -3.64 17.06
C ILE A 148 -12.22 -2.66 16.87
N ARG A 149 -12.21 -1.55 17.60
CA ARG A 149 -13.21 -0.48 17.47
C ARG A 149 -12.91 0.33 16.21
N LEU A 150 -13.95 0.69 15.48
CA LEU A 150 -13.85 1.54 14.28
C LEU A 150 -14.37 2.96 14.51
N SER A 151 -14.86 3.27 15.71
CA SER A 151 -15.32 4.61 16.06
C SER A 151 -14.16 5.62 16.01
N PRO A 152 -14.31 6.73 15.28
CA PRO A 152 -13.29 7.76 15.21
C PRO A 152 -13.18 8.54 16.54
N PRO A 153 -12.08 9.28 16.77
CA PRO A 153 -10.89 9.36 15.90
C PRO A 153 -10.01 8.11 16.01
N TRP A 154 -9.38 7.71 14.91
CA TRP A 154 -8.35 6.67 14.94
C TRP A 154 -7.03 7.18 15.51
N GLU A 155 -6.23 6.26 16.05
CA GLU A 155 -4.94 6.60 16.63
C GLU A 155 -4.00 7.13 15.55
N ARG A 156 -3.24 8.17 15.87
CA ARG A 156 -2.18 8.72 15.03
C ARG A 156 -0.92 8.80 15.89
N ILE A 157 0.13 8.07 15.52
CA ILE A 157 1.41 8.02 16.25
C ILE A 157 2.57 8.25 15.27
N THR A 158 3.57 9.02 15.68
CA THR A 158 4.76 9.21 14.83
C THR A 158 5.65 7.97 14.87
N VAL A 159 6.46 7.75 13.83
CA VAL A 159 7.48 6.67 13.84
C VAL A 159 8.41 6.81 15.04
N ALA A 160 8.84 8.04 15.37
CA ALA A 160 9.68 8.31 16.53
C ALA A 160 9.01 7.88 17.86
N ASP A 161 7.74 8.24 18.06
CA ASP A 161 6.99 7.86 19.26
C ASP A 161 6.75 6.35 19.33
N ALA A 162 6.46 5.71 18.19
CA ALA A 162 6.23 4.27 18.13
C ALA A 162 7.51 3.49 18.48
N PHE A 163 8.66 3.90 17.93
CA PHE A 163 9.96 3.34 18.32
C PHE A 163 10.24 3.57 19.80
N SER A 164 9.98 4.78 20.33
CA SER A 164 10.19 5.05 21.75
C SER A 164 9.33 4.19 22.68
N ARG A 165 8.14 3.74 22.23
CA ARG A 165 7.21 2.93 23.04
C ARG A 165 7.47 1.43 22.93
N TYR A 166 7.80 0.95 21.74
CA TYR A 166 7.73 -0.48 21.44
C TYR A 166 9.07 -1.08 21.01
N ALA A 167 10.01 -0.28 20.48
CA ALA A 167 11.27 -0.81 19.99
C ALA A 167 12.27 -1.05 21.15
N PRO A 168 13.11 -2.10 21.06
CA PRO A 168 14.18 -2.36 22.04
C PRO A 168 15.38 -1.43 21.89
N VAL A 169 15.44 -0.65 20.80
CA VAL A 169 16.51 0.30 20.49
C VAL A 169 15.91 1.62 20.03
N SER A 170 16.66 2.72 20.21
CA SER A 170 16.21 4.03 19.74
C SER A 170 16.17 4.08 18.20
N LEU A 171 15.29 4.91 17.65
CA LEU A 171 15.18 5.13 16.21
C LEU A 171 16.53 5.52 15.56
N PRO A 172 17.35 6.45 16.11
CA PRO A 172 18.66 6.75 15.54
C PRO A 172 19.61 5.54 15.51
N ASN A 173 19.57 4.68 16.53
CA ASN A 173 20.41 3.48 16.57
C ASN A 173 19.94 2.41 15.58
N ALA A 174 18.62 2.27 15.39
CA ALA A 174 18.07 1.37 14.38
C ALA A 174 18.47 1.80 12.96
N LEU A 175 18.38 3.10 12.67
CA LEU A 175 18.80 3.68 11.37
C LEU A 175 20.32 3.54 11.15
N ALA A 176 21.14 3.89 12.15
CA ALA A 176 22.59 3.78 12.03
C ALA A 176 23.08 2.33 11.87
N GLY A 177 22.29 1.37 12.37
CA GLY A 177 22.58 -0.06 12.27
C GLY A 177 22.00 -0.74 11.04
N ASP A 178 21.29 -0.04 10.15
CA ASP A 178 20.55 -0.61 9.01
C ASP A 178 19.53 -1.70 9.43
N ARG A 179 18.87 -1.47 10.57
CA ARG A 179 17.89 -2.40 11.19
C ARG A 179 16.52 -1.76 11.38
N PHE A 180 16.23 -0.67 10.67
CA PHE A 180 14.96 0.02 10.81
C PHE A 180 13.79 -0.91 10.50
N ASP A 181 13.79 -1.57 9.34
CA ASP A 181 12.68 -2.44 8.90
C ASP A 181 12.53 -3.67 9.80
N GLU A 182 13.65 -4.30 10.19
CA GLU A 182 13.67 -5.42 11.14
C GLU A 182 13.00 -5.01 12.46
N VAL A 183 13.42 -3.89 13.05
CA VAL A 183 12.87 -3.41 14.33
C VAL A 183 11.41 -2.98 14.20
N LEU A 184 11.05 -2.33 13.09
CA LEU A 184 9.67 -1.93 12.80
C LEU A 184 8.77 -3.18 12.78
N VAL A 185 9.09 -4.16 11.94
CA VAL A 185 8.29 -5.37 11.72
C VAL A 185 8.22 -6.25 12.97
N GLU A 186 9.35 -6.47 13.66
CA GLU A 186 9.40 -7.41 14.78
C GLU A 186 8.85 -6.84 16.09
N HIS A 187 8.99 -5.52 16.31
CA HIS A 187 8.72 -4.92 17.61
C HIS A 187 7.65 -3.84 17.60
N VAL A 188 7.52 -3.06 16.51
CA VAL A 188 6.58 -1.94 16.47
C VAL A 188 5.24 -2.37 15.88
N GLU A 189 5.22 -2.89 14.65
CA GLU A 189 3.98 -3.27 13.94
C GLU A 189 3.03 -4.18 14.73
N PRO A 190 3.50 -5.22 15.46
CA PRO A 190 2.61 -6.11 16.20
C PRO A 190 1.78 -5.40 17.28
N ASN A 191 2.21 -4.21 17.70
CA ASN A 191 1.53 -3.40 18.71
C ASN A 191 0.51 -2.41 18.13
N LEU A 192 0.52 -2.16 16.81
CA LEU A 192 -0.32 -1.17 16.16
C LEU A 192 -1.68 -1.75 15.74
N GLY A 193 -2.75 -0.96 15.82
CA GLY A 193 -4.04 -1.36 15.29
C GLY A 193 -4.83 -2.36 16.14
N ASN A 194 -4.39 -2.68 17.37
CA ASN A 194 -4.96 -3.78 18.17
C ASN A 194 -6.32 -3.46 18.83
N ASP A 195 -6.53 -2.20 19.24
CA ASP A 195 -7.78 -1.75 19.89
C ASP A 195 -8.60 -0.81 18.99
N LEU A 196 -7.89 0.01 18.23
CA LEU A 196 -8.37 0.97 17.24
C LEU A 196 -7.40 0.89 16.05
N PRO A 197 -7.82 1.12 14.81
CA PRO A 197 -6.89 1.36 13.71
C PRO A 197 -5.89 2.47 14.06
N THR A 198 -4.65 2.31 13.63
CA THR A 198 -3.55 3.21 13.96
C THR A 198 -2.86 3.68 12.70
N PHE A 199 -2.78 4.99 12.50
CA PHE A 199 -1.88 5.59 11.53
C PHE A 199 -0.50 5.79 12.15
N LEU A 200 0.51 5.16 11.57
CA LEU A 200 1.92 5.41 11.84
C LEU A 200 2.42 6.44 10.83
N PHE A 201 2.97 7.59 11.26
CA PHE A 201 3.30 8.68 10.33
C PHE A 201 4.61 9.43 10.66
N ASP A 202 5.02 10.34 9.77
CA ASP A 202 6.28 11.10 9.86
C ASP A 202 7.51 10.16 9.88
N TYR A 203 7.70 9.40 8.79
CA TYR A 203 8.82 8.45 8.64
C TYR A 203 10.16 9.18 8.55
N PRO A 204 11.28 8.58 8.99
CA PRO A 204 12.60 9.15 8.79
C PRO A 204 12.86 9.50 7.32
N ALA A 205 13.59 10.58 7.06
CA ALA A 205 13.90 11.01 5.70
C ALA A 205 14.64 9.93 4.87
N GLN A 206 15.42 9.05 5.51
CA GLN A 206 16.04 7.90 4.82
C GLN A 206 15.00 6.89 4.30
N MET A 207 13.85 6.78 4.98
CA MET A 207 12.73 5.90 4.64
C MET A 207 11.63 6.63 3.86
N ALA A 208 11.97 7.74 3.19
CA ALA A 208 11.01 8.57 2.48
C ALA A 208 10.41 7.90 1.25
N SER A 209 11.11 6.93 0.62
CA SER A 209 10.68 6.36 -0.67
C SER A 209 10.35 7.49 -1.67
N LEU A 210 9.11 7.56 -2.16
CA LEU A 210 8.60 8.58 -3.09
C LEU A 210 7.91 9.76 -2.39
N ALA A 211 7.97 9.81 -1.06
CA ALA A 211 7.38 10.87 -0.26
C ALA A 211 8.24 12.15 -0.25
N LYS A 212 7.53 13.27 -0.16
CA LYS A 212 8.08 14.60 0.07
C LYS A 212 8.69 14.71 1.47
N ILE A 213 9.87 15.33 1.58
CA ILE A 213 10.46 15.71 2.87
C ILE A 213 9.70 16.89 3.47
N LYS A 214 9.40 16.81 4.77
CA LYS A 214 8.64 17.83 5.48
C LYS A 214 9.47 19.10 5.56
N LYS A 215 8.87 20.23 5.15
CA LYS A 215 9.58 21.51 5.03
C LYS A 215 10.08 22.04 6.38
N ASP A 216 9.26 21.91 7.41
CA ASP A 216 9.54 22.48 8.74
C ASP A 216 10.35 21.52 9.63
N ASP A 217 10.49 20.26 9.21
CA ASP A 217 11.32 19.25 9.88
C ASP A 217 11.94 18.31 8.84
N PRO A 218 13.13 18.65 8.30
CA PRO A 218 13.79 17.86 7.27
C PRO A 218 14.23 16.45 7.72
N ALA A 219 14.12 16.11 9.02
CA ALA A 219 14.44 14.78 9.50
C ALA A 219 13.38 13.75 9.11
N VAL A 220 12.18 14.18 8.70
CA VAL A 220 11.05 13.31 8.38
C VAL A 220 10.44 13.56 7.00
N ALA A 221 9.85 12.52 6.44
CA ALA A 221 9.03 12.54 5.25
C ALA A 221 7.55 12.59 5.61
N GLU A 222 6.76 13.27 4.78
CA GLU A 222 5.30 13.35 4.86
C GLU A 222 4.67 12.02 4.36
N ARG A 223 4.91 10.93 5.10
CA ARG A 223 4.44 9.55 4.84
C ARG A 223 3.67 9.01 6.03
N PHE A 224 2.69 8.16 5.75
CA PHE A 224 2.00 7.35 6.75
C PHE A 224 1.71 5.93 6.26
N GLU A 225 1.49 5.04 7.20
CA GLU A 225 0.92 3.72 7.01
C GLU A 225 -0.27 3.54 7.96
N LEU A 226 -1.27 2.78 7.53
CA LEU A 226 -2.42 2.41 8.34
C LEU A 226 -2.28 0.95 8.78
N TYR A 227 -2.36 0.71 10.08
CA TYR A 227 -2.34 -0.62 10.67
C TYR A 227 -3.69 -0.98 11.29
N ILE A 228 -4.14 -2.21 11.04
CA ILE A 228 -5.30 -2.82 11.70
C ILE A 228 -4.89 -4.22 12.15
N GLY A 229 -4.97 -4.49 13.46
CA GLY A 229 -4.64 -5.79 14.03
C GLY A 229 -3.20 -6.25 13.79
N GLY A 230 -2.23 -5.32 13.82
CA GLY A 230 -0.82 -5.59 13.52
C GLY A 230 -0.55 -5.94 12.05
N MET A 231 -1.42 -5.51 11.14
CA MET A 231 -1.26 -5.68 9.69
C MET A 231 -1.34 -4.32 9.01
N GLU A 232 -0.34 -4.01 8.19
CA GLU A 232 -0.33 -2.84 7.32
C GLU A 232 -1.42 -3.01 6.23
N ILE A 233 -2.35 -2.06 6.17
CA ILE A 233 -3.51 -2.04 5.28
C ILE A 233 -3.34 -1.01 4.16
N ALA A 234 -2.71 0.12 4.43
CA ALA A 234 -2.49 1.17 3.46
C ALA A 234 -1.19 1.92 3.72
N ASN A 235 -0.61 2.48 2.67
CA ASN A 235 0.57 3.34 2.70
C ASN A 235 0.30 4.56 1.83
N GLY A 236 0.54 5.75 2.36
CA GLY A 236 0.30 7.00 1.64
C GLY A 236 1.25 8.12 2.04
N PHE A 237 1.38 9.11 1.17
CA PHE A 237 2.30 10.21 1.36
C PHE A 237 1.91 11.46 0.56
N SER A 238 2.42 12.61 1.00
CA SER A 238 2.52 13.78 0.14
C SER A 238 3.61 13.52 -0.90
N GLU A 239 3.31 13.77 -2.16
CA GLU A 239 4.16 13.33 -3.26
C GLU A 239 5.42 14.18 -3.44
N LEU A 240 6.54 13.51 -3.70
CA LEU A 240 7.72 14.18 -4.22
C LEU A 240 7.46 14.65 -5.66
N THR A 241 7.51 15.97 -5.85
CA THR A 241 7.30 16.64 -7.15
C THR A 241 8.60 17.18 -7.76
N ASP A 242 9.71 17.18 -7.01
CA ASP A 242 11.01 17.59 -7.51
C ASP A 242 11.63 16.50 -8.40
N ALA A 243 11.66 16.76 -9.71
CA ALA A 243 12.17 15.83 -10.71
C ALA A 243 13.65 15.45 -10.51
N ARG A 244 14.48 16.37 -10.01
CA ARG A 244 15.91 16.13 -9.82
C ARG A 244 16.14 15.24 -8.61
N GLU A 245 15.46 15.53 -7.52
CA GLU A 245 15.51 14.69 -6.32
C GLU A 245 14.92 13.30 -6.60
N GLN A 246 13.82 13.21 -7.35
CA GLN A 246 13.24 11.92 -7.73
C GLN A 246 14.19 11.09 -8.59
N ARG A 247 14.88 11.72 -9.56
CA ARG A 247 15.92 11.04 -10.36
C ARG A 247 17.05 10.53 -9.47
N ARG A 248 17.57 11.35 -8.56
CA ARG A 248 18.65 10.95 -7.64
C ARG A 248 18.27 9.71 -6.83
N ARG A 249 17.05 9.69 -6.25
CA ARG A 249 16.54 8.53 -5.50
C ARG A 249 16.42 7.28 -6.37
N PHE A 250 15.95 7.43 -7.61
CA PHE A 250 15.88 6.31 -8.55
C PHE A 250 17.25 5.78 -8.96
N GLU A 251 18.24 6.64 -9.16
CA GLU A 251 19.62 6.21 -9.45
C GLU A 251 20.22 5.44 -8.27
N GLU A 252 19.95 5.87 -7.03
CA GLU A 252 20.37 5.16 -5.81
C GLU A 252 19.69 3.80 -5.68
N ALA A 253 18.36 3.73 -5.87
CA ALA A 253 17.61 2.49 -5.84
C ALA A 253 18.08 1.50 -6.91
N LEU A 254 18.29 1.94 -8.16
CA LEU A 254 18.83 1.09 -9.23
C LEU A 254 20.24 0.59 -8.92
N LYS A 255 21.08 1.42 -8.27
CA LYS A 255 22.42 1.02 -7.86
C LYS A 255 22.39 -0.01 -6.73
N ALA A 256 21.52 0.17 -5.74
CA ALA A 256 21.31 -0.80 -4.66
C ALA A 256 20.77 -2.12 -5.20
N GLN A 257 19.79 -2.06 -6.12
CA GLN A 257 19.26 -3.23 -6.80
C GLN A 257 20.33 -3.94 -7.64
N ALA A 258 21.16 -3.24 -8.39
CA ALA A 258 22.23 -3.85 -9.18
C ALA A 258 23.28 -4.59 -8.32
N ALA A 259 23.38 -4.26 -7.03
CA ALA A 259 24.25 -4.97 -6.09
C ALA A 259 23.60 -6.25 -5.52
N ARG A 260 22.25 -6.36 -5.55
CA ARG A 260 21.48 -7.44 -4.90
C ARG A 260 20.74 -8.37 -5.88
N HIS A 261 20.25 -7.83 -7.00
CA HIS A 261 19.34 -8.47 -7.94
C HIS A 261 19.91 -8.52 -9.37
N GLN A 262 19.43 -9.47 -10.16
CA GLN A 262 19.85 -9.66 -11.56
C GLN A 262 18.95 -8.93 -12.58
N VAL A 263 17.88 -8.28 -12.11
CA VAL A 263 16.89 -7.64 -12.98
C VAL A 263 17.27 -6.18 -13.24
N HIS A 264 17.46 -5.84 -14.51
CA HIS A 264 17.78 -4.48 -14.96
C HIS A 264 16.66 -3.94 -15.83
N TYR A 265 16.26 -2.69 -15.55
CA TYR A 265 15.28 -1.95 -16.34
C TYR A 265 15.71 -0.49 -16.50
N ALA A 266 15.19 0.15 -17.53
CA ALA A 266 15.51 1.54 -17.83
C ALA A 266 14.89 2.49 -16.80
N MET A 267 15.49 3.68 -16.66
CA MET A 267 14.88 4.78 -15.93
C MET A 267 13.52 5.15 -16.55
N PRO A 268 12.45 5.37 -15.77
CA PRO A 268 11.14 5.79 -16.29
C PRO A 268 11.16 7.28 -16.70
N GLU A 269 11.89 7.60 -17.77
CA GLU A 269 12.08 8.96 -18.28
C GLU A 269 10.77 9.74 -18.54
N PRO A 270 9.70 9.16 -19.11
CA PRO A 270 8.44 9.88 -19.30
C PRO A 270 7.77 10.32 -17.99
N PHE A 271 7.98 9.56 -16.90
CA PHE A 271 7.47 9.94 -15.58
C PHE A 271 8.29 11.10 -15.02
N LEU A 272 9.63 11.00 -15.04
CA LEU A 272 10.50 12.09 -14.58
C LEU A 272 10.24 13.41 -15.30
N ALA A 273 10.02 13.38 -16.62
CA ALA A 273 9.66 14.57 -17.40
C ALA A 273 8.29 15.16 -17.00
N SER A 274 7.37 14.33 -16.50
CA SER A 274 6.04 14.80 -16.09
C SER A 274 6.06 15.52 -14.73
N LEU A 275 7.06 15.24 -13.88
CA LEU A 275 7.16 15.83 -12.55
C LEU A 275 7.34 17.35 -12.57
N GLU A 276 7.97 17.90 -13.63
CA GLU A 276 8.10 19.35 -13.82
C GLU A 276 6.75 20.08 -13.85
N ASN A 277 5.68 19.37 -14.24
CA ASN A 277 4.33 19.90 -14.33
C ASN A 277 3.40 19.37 -13.23
N LEU A 278 3.90 18.54 -12.30
CA LEU A 278 3.08 17.93 -11.26
C LEU A 278 2.85 18.92 -10.11
N PRO A 279 1.63 19.43 -9.91
CA PRO A 279 1.34 20.30 -8.76
C PRO A 279 1.46 19.52 -7.44
N PRO A 280 1.54 20.20 -6.29
CA PRO A 280 1.50 19.53 -4.99
C PRO A 280 0.31 18.58 -4.91
N CYS A 281 0.56 17.34 -4.55
CA CYS A 281 -0.45 16.29 -4.50
C CYS A 281 -0.09 15.26 -3.43
N ALA A 282 -1.03 14.36 -3.16
CA ALA A 282 -0.82 13.23 -2.27
C ALA A 282 -1.45 11.97 -2.88
N GLY A 283 -0.84 10.82 -2.60
CA GLY A 283 -1.27 9.51 -3.04
C GLY A 283 -1.30 8.50 -1.89
N ILE A 284 -2.11 7.46 -2.05
CA ILE A 284 -2.23 6.35 -1.10
C ILE A 284 -2.60 5.09 -1.85
N ALA A 285 -2.00 3.98 -1.42
CA ALA A 285 -2.28 2.64 -1.84
C ALA A 285 -2.88 1.84 -0.68
N LEU A 286 -3.99 1.16 -0.93
CA LEU A 286 -4.68 0.29 0.01
C LEU A 286 -4.67 -1.16 -0.51
N GLY A 287 -4.14 -2.06 0.32
CA GLY A 287 -4.10 -3.49 0.05
C GLY A 287 -5.48 -4.12 0.24
N LEU A 288 -6.20 -4.36 -0.86
CA LEU A 288 -7.56 -4.90 -0.80
C LEU A 288 -7.58 -6.29 -0.18
N ASP A 289 -6.64 -7.14 -0.56
CA ASP A 289 -6.60 -8.53 -0.12
C ASP A 289 -6.44 -8.61 1.41
N ARG A 290 -5.49 -7.86 1.97
CA ARG A 290 -5.28 -7.74 3.43
C ARG A 290 -6.51 -7.17 4.13
N MET A 291 -7.16 -6.17 3.55
CA MET A 291 -8.41 -5.64 4.12
C MET A 291 -9.53 -6.68 4.15
N ILE A 292 -9.68 -7.49 3.09
CA ILE A 292 -10.64 -8.59 3.09
C ILE A 292 -10.25 -9.67 4.09
N MET A 293 -8.97 -9.94 4.32
CA MET A 293 -8.53 -10.88 5.38
C MET A 293 -9.04 -10.42 6.75
N ILE A 294 -8.81 -9.16 7.10
CA ILE A 294 -9.29 -8.55 8.34
C ILE A 294 -10.82 -8.66 8.44
N LEU A 295 -11.52 -8.31 7.37
CA LEU A 295 -12.98 -8.34 7.31
C LEU A 295 -13.55 -9.76 7.36
N ALA A 296 -12.85 -10.76 6.84
CA ALA A 296 -13.29 -12.16 6.84
C ALA A 296 -12.79 -12.94 8.07
N ASP A 297 -11.97 -12.31 8.93
CA ASP A 297 -11.28 -12.94 10.06
C ASP A 297 -10.51 -14.21 9.67
N THR A 298 -9.76 -14.14 8.56
CA THR A 298 -8.90 -15.25 8.10
C THR A 298 -7.42 -14.92 8.22
N ALA A 299 -6.65 -15.92 8.67
CA ALA A 299 -5.20 -15.82 8.86
C ALA A 299 -4.40 -15.92 7.54
N THR A 300 -5.00 -16.45 6.46
CA THR A 300 -4.30 -16.67 5.18
C THR A 300 -4.96 -15.93 4.03
N ILE A 301 -4.14 -15.28 3.21
CA ILE A 301 -4.57 -14.54 2.03
C ILE A 301 -5.23 -15.43 0.99
N ASP A 302 -4.88 -16.73 0.95
CA ASP A 302 -5.44 -17.69 0.00
C ASP A 302 -6.97 -17.91 0.17
N ASP A 303 -7.50 -17.60 1.36
CA ASP A 303 -8.93 -17.70 1.67
C ASP A 303 -9.76 -16.53 1.11
N VAL A 304 -9.12 -15.43 0.73
CA VAL A 304 -9.80 -14.20 0.24
C VAL A 304 -9.65 -13.96 -1.26
N ILE A 305 -8.94 -14.85 -1.95
CA ILE A 305 -8.78 -14.88 -3.41
C ILE A 305 -9.44 -16.12 -3.99
N ALA A 306 -9.97 -16.01 -5.21
CA ALA A 306 -10.62 -17.15 -5.86
C ALA A 306 -9.63 -18.31 -6.05
N PHE A 307 -8.48 -18.02 -6.66
CA PHE A 307 -7.43 -18.97 -6.97
C PHE A 307 -6.08 -18.36 -6.65
N SER A 308 -5.18 -19.13 -6.03
CA SER A 308 -3.77 -18.78 -6.01
C SER A 308 -3.10 -19.38 -7.25
N PRO A 309 -2.05 -18.76 -7.81
CA PRO A 309 -1.42 -19.27 -9.03
C PRO A 309 -0.98 -20.74 -8.93
N GLU A 310 -0.60 -21.21 -7.75
CA GLU A 310 -0.12 -22.58 -7.49
C GLU A 310 -1.23 -23.63 -7.49
N THR A 311 -2.50 -23.22 -7.54
CA THR A 311 -3.68 -24.12 -7.54
C THR A 311 -4.25 -24.39 -8.92
N LEU A 312 -3.69 -23.78 -9.96
CA LEU A 312 -4.09 -23.90 -11.36
C LEU A 312 -3.20 -24.90 -12.12
#